data_AF-A0A936D5T7-F1
#
_entry.id   AF-A0A936D5T7-F1
#
_cell.length_a   1.000
_cell.length_b   1.000
_cell.length_c   1.000
_cell.angle_alpha   90.00
_cell.angle_beta   90.00
_cell.angle_gamma   90.00
#
_symmetry.space_group_name_H-M   'P 1'
#
loop_
_entity.id
_entity.type
_entity.pdbx_description
1 polymer ?
#
loop_
_entity_poly.entity_id
_entity_poly.type
_entity_poly.pdbx_seq_one_letter_code
_entity_poly.pdbx_strand_id
1 'polypeptide(L)'
;MVSGAWQRSSRTTRWSSVVAGAALFAVVLSGAPAMAQTAPRVGDLLPKLAAASDSRVRAATVLQLGATNDDAAVDPLCKELSDGAEVVRIAAASALRRLGRASAVGCLKSRLGVESSDAAKLQMSRAVQALEAAPSAPASGGGSSGGGGSYEPPQHANAKYYVALSSVSSAGDRPQAEVEAVVLKAVRAKLEANSDIQLAPMKESSDAAKKAISQRKAKGFYLSISVEKPDYSGGNLRVKVNIAISSYPAKSLIAPSSKSATMAGVAPGSRSSEDQLLEAVASAAAKQFADNAHAM
;
A
#
# COMPACT_ATOMS: atom_id res chain seq x y z
N MET A 1 80.92 30.37 3.78
CA MET A 1 81.69 29.96 2.59
C MET A 1 80.74 30.02 1.40
N VAL A 2 81.13 30.82 0.37
CA VAL A 2 80.94 30.60 -1.08
C VAL A 2 79.49 30.39 -1.56
N SER A 3 78.89 31.06 -2.52
CA SER A 3 79.21 32.17 -3.43
C SER A 3 77.88 32.55 -4.10
N GLY A 4 77.73 33.80 -4.52
CA GLY A 4 76.65 34.17 -5.44
C GLY A 4 76.90 33.65 -6.86
N ALA A 5 75.84 33.53 -7.66
CA ALA A 5 75.93 33.73 -9.11
C ALA A 5 74.57 33.92 -9.80
N TRP A 6 74.41 35.13 -10.37
CA TRP A 6 73.99 35.45 -11.74
C TRP A 6 72.57 35.10 -12.28
N GLN A 7 71.76 36.17 -12.34
CA GLN A 7 71.09 36.78 -13.53
C GLN A 7 70.53 35.90 -14.67
N ARG A 8 69.25 36.18 -15.03
CA ARG A 8 68.80 36.69 -16.35
C ARG A 8 67.31 37.08 -16.27
N SER A 9 66.97 38.37 -16.43
CA SER A 9 66.44 38.98 -17.67
C SER A 9 65.08 38.39 -18.11
N SER A 10 63.95 38.99 -17.71
CA SER A 10 63.22 40.11 -18.35
C SER A 10 62.26 39.67 -19.48
N ARG A 11 61.00 40.16 -19.36
CA ARG A 11 59.98 40.48 -20.38
C ARG A 11 58.61 40.38 -19.72
N THR A 12 58.02 41.49 -19.25
CA THR A 12 57.00 42.29 -19.97
C THR A 12 55.91 41.38 -20.56
N THR A 13 54.66 41.45 -20.12
CA THR A 13 53.65 42.35 -20.73
C THR A 13 52.47 42.55 -19.77
N ARG A 14 52.17 43.81 -19.44
CA ARG A 14 50.86 44.24 -18.88
C ARG A 14 49.85 44.31 -20.01
N TRP A 15 48.56 44.06 -19.73
CA TRP A 15 47.38 44.84 -20.14
C TRP A 15 46.16 44.20 -19.46
N SER A 16 45.64 44.82 -18.40
CA SER A 16 44.49 45.74 -18.41
C SER A 16 43.16 45.03 -18.66
N SER A 17 42.32 44.92 -17.64
CA SER A 17 41.01 45.61 -17.57
C SER A 17 40.22 45.20 -16.32
N VAL A 18 39.71 46.23 -15.66
CA VAL A 18 38.82 46.25 -14.50
C VAL A 18 37.38 46.04 -14.96
N VAL A 19 36.55 45.25 -14.25
CA VAL A 19 35.12 45.57 -14.06
C VAL A 19 34.64 45.05 -12.69
N ALA A 20 33.98 45.95 -11.98
CA ALA A 20 33.38 45.79 -10.66
C ALA A 20 32.23 44.76 -10.63
N GLY A 21 32.18 43.94 -9.58
CA GLY A 21 31.07 43.04 -9.29
C GLY A 21 30.17 43.59 -8.19
N ALA A 22 28.97 44.04 -8.57
CA ALA A 22 27.85 44.32 -7.66
C ALA A 22 27.07 43.02 -7.38
N ALA A 23 26.52 42.93 -6.17
CA ALA A 23 25.82 41.76 -5.61
C ALA A 23 24.48 41.45 -6.28
N LEU A 24 24.15 40.16 -6.39
CA LEU A 24 22.78 39.65 -6.51
C LEU A 24 22.65 38.36 -5.68
N PHE A 25 21.75 38.39 -4.69
CA PHE A 25 21.29 37.21 -3.96
C PHE A 25 20.37 36.38 -4.87
N ALA A 26 20.77 35.17 -5.21
CA ALA A 26 19.89 34.17 -5.82
C ALA A 26 19.42 33.20 -4.74
N VAL A 27 18.13 33.29 -4.36
CA VAL A 27 17.45 32.21 -3.64
C VAL A 27 17.12 31.13 -4.66
N VAL A 28 17.84 30.01 -4.62
CA VAL A 28 17.50 28.81 -5.37
C VAL A 28 16.49 28.00 -4.53
N LEU A 29 15.20 28.09 -4.87
CA LEU A 29 14.22 27.10 -4.44
C LEU A 29 14.46 25.81 -5.23
N SER A 30 15.14 24.85 -4.62
CA SER A 30 15.23 23.48 -5.12
C SER A 30 13.88 22.77 -4.93
N GLY A 31 12.98 22.94 -5.88
CA GLY A 31 11.84 22.05 -6.06
C GLY A 31 12.33 20.69 -6.55
N ALA A 32 12.40 19.70 -5.66
CA ALA A 32 12.55 18.32 -6.10
C ALA A 32 11.24 17.86 -6.76
N PRO A 33 11.26 17.29 -7.98
CA PRO A 33 10.06 16.70 -8.55
C PRO A 33 9.67 15.48 -7.72
N ALA A 34 8.45 15.45 -7.20
CA ALA A 34 7.85 14.24 -6.67
C ALA A 34 7.75 13.22 -7.82
N MET A 35 8.66 12.24 -7.82
CA MET A 35 8.60 11.12 -8.74
C MET A 35 7.30 10.36 -8.48
N ALA A 36 6.29 10.59 -9.32
CA ALA A 36 5.10 9.77 -9.36
C ALA A 36 5.53 8.35 -9.74
N GLN A 37 5.59 7.45 -8.76
CA GLN A 37 5.75 6.03 -9.03
C GLN A 37 4.46 5.55 -9.70
N THR A 38 4.49 5.43 -11.03
CA THR A 38 3.41 4.83 -11.79
C THR A 38 3.17 3.41 -11.28
N ALA A 39 1.92 3.09 -10.96
CA ALA A 39 1.54 1.74 -10.54
C ALA A 39 2.03 0.72 -11.59
N PRO A 40 2.63 -0.41 -11.16
CA PRO A 40 3.24 -1.37 -12.08
C PRO A 40 2.17 -1.98 -12.99
N ARG A 41 2.44 -2.02 -14.30
CA ARG A 41 1.57 -2.65 -15.31
C ARG A 41 2.05 -4.06 -15.62
N VAL A 42 1.15 -4.92 -16.10
CA VAL A 42 1.50 -6.29 -16.53
C VAL A 42 2.65 -6.26 -17.54
N GLY A 43 2.59 -5.37 -18.53
CA GLY A 43 3.64 -5.23 -19.56
C GLY A 43 5.04 -4.91 -19.01
N ASP A 44 5.13 -4.24 -17.85
CA ASP A 44 6.43 -3.91 -17.22
C ASP A 44 6.98 -5.06 -16.37
N LEU A 45 6.08 -5.95 -15.91
CA LEU A 45 6.40 -7.04 -14.99
C LEU A 45 6.78 -8.33 -15.72
N LEU A 46 6.21 -8.59 -16.91
CA LEU A 46 6.54 -9.80 -17.68
C LEU A 46 8.03 -9.90 -18.08
N PRO A 47 8.69 -8.83 -18.57
CA PRO A 47 10.13 -8.89 -18.87
C PRO A 47 10.98 -9.12 -17.60
N LYS A 48 10.57 -8.53 -16.47
CA LYS A 48 11.27 -8.71 -15.18
C LYS A 48 11.14 -10.14 -14.67
N LEU A 49 9.95 -10.73 -14.80
CA LEU A 49 9.71 -12.12 -14.42
C LEU A 49 10.56 -13.07 -15.27
N ALA A 50 10.64 -12.84 -16.58
CA ALA A 50 11.43 -13.66 -17.49
C ALA A 50 12.94 -13.56 -17.24
N ALA A 51 13.44 -12.38 -16.83
CA ALA A 51 14.86 -12.16 -16.55
C ALA A 51 15.29 -12.65 -15.15
N ALA A 52 14.36 -12.99 -14.27
CA ALA A 52 14.65 -13.32 -12.88
C ALA A 52 15.09 -14.79 -12.69
N SER A 53 16.37 -15.00 -12.41
CA SER A 53 16.93 -16.32 -12.08
C SER A 53 16.60 -16.76 -10.65
N ASP A 54 16.52 -15.82 -9.71
CA ASP A 54 16.21 -16.09 -8.30
C ASP A 54 14.70 -16.33 -8.09
N SER A 55 14.37 -17.46 -7.46
CA SER A 55 12.99 -17.88 -7.18
C SER A 55 12.22 -16.92 -6.27
N ARG A 56 12.88 -16.23 -5.34
CA ARG A 56 12.24 -15.22 -4.46
C ARG A 56 11.91 -13.96 -5.25
N VAL A 57 12.78 -13.56 -6.17
CA VAL A 57 12.54 -12.42 -7.07
C VAL A 57 11.38 -12.73 -8.03
N ARG A 58 11.34 -13.95 -8.59
CA ARG A 58 10.18 -14.41 -9.36
C ARG A 58 8.91 -14.39 -8.53
N ALA A 59 8.90 -15.00 -7.34
CA ALA A 59 7.74 -15.02 -6.45
C ALA A 59 7.23 -13.61 -6.11
N ALA A 60 8.13 -12.66 -5.83
CA ALA A 60 7.77 -11.27 -5.60
C ALA A 60 7.13 -10.62 -6.86
N THR A 61 7.70 -10.88 -8.04
CA THR A 61 7.17 -10.36 -9.31
C THR A 61 5.80 -10.97 -9.65
N VAL A 62 5.61 -12.26 -9.37
CA VAL A 62 4.33 -12.98 -9.49
C VAL A 62 3.27 -12.39 -8.55
N LEU A 63 3.62 -12.07 -7.31
CA LEU A 63 2.70 -11.39 -6.38
C LEU A 63 2.36 -9.97 -6.85
N GLN A 64 3.31 -9.26 -7.47
CA GLN A 64 3.07 -7.95 -8.09
C GLN A 64 2.15 -8.08 -9.31
N LEU A 65 2.29 -9.12 -10.14
CA LEU A 65 1.36 -9.40 -11.23
C LEU A 65 -0.07 -9.60 -10.70
N GLY A 66 -0.25 -10.37 -9.63
CA GLY A 66 -1.54 -10.48 -8.94
C GLY A 66 -2.05 -9.19 -8.30
N ALA A 67 -1.17 -8.20 -8.11
CA ALA A 67 -1.51 -6.89 -7.57
C ALA A 67 -2.02 -5.90 -8.61
N THR A 68 -1.76 -6.15 -9.89
CA THR A 68 -2.17 -5.27 -10.99
C THR A 68 -3.69 -5.19 -11.14
N ASN A 69 -4.42 -6.22 -10.67
CA ASN A 69 -5.85 -6.40 -10.89
C ASN A 69 -6.24 -6.38 -12.39
N ASP A 70 -5.30 -6.72 -13.27
CA ASP A 70 -5.46 -6.79 -14.71
C ASP A 70 -5.77 -8.22 -15.14
N ASP A 71 -6.79 -8.40 -15.97
CA ASP A 71 -7.21 -9.70 -16.50
C ASP A 71 -6.10 -10.34 -17.33
N ALA A 72 -5.26 -9.52 -17.97
CA ALA A 72 -4.10 -9.98 -18.72
C ALA A 72 -3.04 -10.67 -17.85
N ALA A 73 -3.12 -10.55 -16.53
CA ALA A 73 -2.22 -11.26 -15.60
C ALA A 73 -2.62 -12.72 -15.37
N VAL A 74 -3.82 -13.17 -15.75
CA VAL A 74 -4.27 -14.55 -15.50
C VAL A 74 -3.39 -15.58 -16.18
N ASP A 75 -3.18 -15.46 -17.49
CA ASP A 75 -2.39 -16.46 -18.25
C ASP A 75 -0.92 -16.51 -17.79
N PRO A 76 -0.21 -15.38 -17.60
CA PRO A 76 1.11 -15.38 -17.00
C PRO A 76 1.15 -16.06 -15.63
N LEU A 77 0.19 -15.79 -14.75
CA LEU A 77 0.16 -16.41 -13.43
C LEU A 77 -0.18 -17.91 -13.48
N CYS A 78 -1.04 -18.34 -14.40
CA CYS A 78 -1.32 -19.75 -14.64
C CYS A 78 -0.04 -20.50 -15.09
N LYS A 79 0.84 -19.86 -15.87
CA LYS A 79 2.14 -20.44 -16.24
C LYS A 79 3.03 -20.67 -15.02
N GLU A 80 3.07 -19.71 -14.10
CA GLU A 80 3.92 -19.76 -12.90
C GLU A 80 3.44 -20.79 -11.84
N LEU A 81 2.22 -21.33 -11.97
CA LEU A 81 1.78 -22.51 -11.21
C LEU A 81 2.64 -23.74 -11.48
N SER A 82 3.41 -23.76 -12.57
CA SER A 82 4.33 -24.86 -12.93
C SER A 82 5.80 -24.51 -12.70
N ASP A 83 6.11 -23.41 -12.03
CA ASP A 83 7.51 -23.05 -11.71
C ASP A 83 8.18 -24.15 -10.86
N GLY A 84 9.47 -24.38 -11.11
CA GLY A 84 10.25 -25.39 -10.40
C GLY A 84 10.34 -25.14 -8.89
N ALA A 85 10.30 -23.87 -8.46
CA ALA A 85 10.35 -23.49 -7.07
C ALA A 85 8.95 -23.44 -6.43
N GLU A 86 8.77 -24.17 -5.33
CA GLU A 86 7.49 -24.22 -4.59
C GLU A 86 6.99 -22.83 -4.18
N VAL A 87 7.90 -21.94 -3.76
CA VAL A 87 7.57 -20.57 -3.35
C VAL A 87 6.91 -19.76 -4.48
N VAL A 88 7.30 -20.00 -5.73
CA VAL A 88 6.73 -19.33 -6.90
C VAL A 88 5.34 -19.90 -7.20
N ARG A 89 5.16 -21.22 -7.11
CA ARG A 89 3.84 -21.86 -7.29
C ARG A 89 2.83 -21.40 -6.24
N ILE A 90 3.25 -21.29 -4.99
CA ILE A 90 2.43 -20.74 -3.88
C ILE A 90 2.08 -19.27 -4.15
N ALA A 91 3.06 -18.47 -4.61
CA ALA A 91 2.85 -17.08 -4.98
C ALA A 91 1.85 -16.96 -6.14
N ALA A 92 1.95 -17.81 -7.17
CA ALA A 92 1.05 -17.85 -8.31
C ALA A 92 -0.38 -18.19 -7.90
N ALA A 93 -0.57 -19.23 -7.07
CA ALA A 93 -1.89 -19.58 -6.54
C ALA A 93 -2.50 -18.44 -5.72
N SER A 94 -1.68 -17.78 -4.88
CA SER A 94 -2.10 -16.63 -4.08
C SER A 94 -2.46 -15.42 -4.95
N ALA A 95 -1.69 -15.16 -6.00
CA ALA A 95 -1.89 -14.10 -6.96
C ALA A 95 -3.17 -14.32 -7.80
N LEU A 96 -3.42 -15.54 -8.28
CA LEU A 96 -4.64 -15.90 -9.01
C LEU A 96 -5.89 -15.78 -8.12
N ARG A 97 -5.82 -16.24 -6.87
CA ARG A 97 -6.89 -16.03 -5.89
C ARG A 97 -7.16 -14.54 -5.68
N ARG A 98 -6.11 -13.72 -5.59
CA ARG A 98 -6.20 -12.27 -5.41
C ARG A 98 -6.78 -11.56 -6.64
N LEU A 99 -6.42 -12.02 -7.85
CA LEU A 99 -7.03 -11.53 -9.09
C LEU A 99 -8.51 -11.89 -9.19
N GLY A 100 -8.96 -12.96 -8.53
CA GLY A 100 -10.38 -13.26 -8.41
C GLY A 100 -11.07 -13.55 -9.76
N ARG A 101 -10.31 -14.01 -10.77
CA ARG A 101 -10.86 -14.31 -12.10
C ARG A 101 -11.26 -15.77 -12.19
N ALA A 102 -12.54 -16.02 -12.47
CA ALA A 102 -13.07 -17.38 -12.61
C ALA A 102 -12.34 -18.20 -13.70
N SER A 103 -11.78 -17.54 -14.72
CA SER A 103 -10.94 -18.17 -15.75
C SER A 103 -9.70 -18.88 -15.18
N ALA A 104 -9.23 -18.50 -13.98
CA ALA A 104 -8.09 -19.15 -13.33
C ALA A 104 -8.42 -20.53 -12.71
N VAL A 105 -9.70 -20.86 -12.50
CA VAL A 105 -10.11 -22.12 -11.85
C VAL A 105 -9.59 -23.33 -12.62
N GLY A 106 -9.65 -23.29 -13.95
CA GLY A 106 -9.20 -24.39 -14.80
C GLY A 106 -7.71 -24.69 -14.61
N CYS A 107 -6.85 -23.67 -14.63
CA CYS A 107 -5.41 -23.86 -14.50
C CYS A 107 -5.01 -24.30 -13.07
N LEU A 108 -5.70 -23.78 -12.04
CA LEU A 108 -5.49 -24.19 -10.65
C LEU A 108 -5.87 -25.65 -10.41
N LYS A 109 -7.03 -26.11 -10.91
CA LYS A 109 -7.45 -27.51 -10.79
C LYS A 109 -6.53 -28.46 -11.56
N SER A 110 -6.12 -28.06 -12.76
CA SER A 110 -5.16 -28.83 -13.56
C SER A 110 -3.85 -29.02 -12.81
N ARG A 111 -3.27 -27.94 -12.25
CA ARG A 111 -2.04 -28.03 -11.47
C ARG A 111 -2.22 -28.84 -10.18
N LEU A 112 -3.34 -28.70 -9.49
CA LEU A 112 -3.65 -29.46 -8.26
C LEU A 112 -3.56 -30.97 -8.46
N GLY A 113 -4.00 -31.49 -9.61
CA GLY A 113 -3.98 -32.92 -9.90
C GLY A 113 -2.57 -33.53 -9.99
N VAL A 114 -1.55 -32.69 -10.18
CA VAL A 114 -0.14 -33.11 -10.35
C VAL A 114 0.82 -32.38 -9.39
N GLU A 115 0.30 -31.63 -8.42
CA GLU A 115 1.12 -30.96 -7.41
C GLU A 115 1.55 -31.97 -6.35
N SER A 116 2.84 -31.98 -6.00
CA SER A 116 3.38 -32.88 -4.98
C SER A 116 3.46 -32.21 -3.61
N SER A 117 3.67 -30.90 -3.56
CA SER A 117 3.79 -30.13 -2.31
C SER A 117 2.44 -29.92 -1.64
N ASP A 118 2.33 -30.32 -0.37
CA ASP A 118 1.12 -30.12 0.41
C ASP A 118 0.85 -28.63 0.70
N ALA A 119 1.91 -27.83 0.88
CA ALA A 119 1.78 -26.38 1.04
C ALA A 119 1.20 -25.72 -0.23
N ALA A 120 1.68 -26.12 -1.41
CA ALA A 120 1.18 -25.64 -2.68
C ALA A 120 -0.26 -26.13 -2.95
N LYS A 121 -0.57 -27.42 -2.68
CA LYS A 121 -1.93 -27.96 -2.77
C LYS A 121 -2.92 -27.21 -1.90
N LEU A 122 -2.55 -26.91 -0.65
CA LEU A 122 -3.41 -26.17 0.26
C LEU A 122 -3.71 -24.75 -0.27
N GLN A 123 -2.71 -24.08 -0.84
CA GLN A 123 -2.92 -22.74 -1.39
C GLN A 123 -3.75 -22.75 -2.68
N MET A 124 -3.49 -23.71 -3.58
CA MET A 124 -4.26 -23.85 -4.82
C MET A 124 -5.72 -24.26 -4.53
N SER A 125 -5.97 -25.18 -3.60
CA SER A 125 -7.32 -25.59 -3.22
C SER A 125 -8.12 -24.44 -2.59
N ARG A 126 -7.49 -23.63 -1.74
CA ARG A 126 -8.08 -22.38 -1.22
C ARG A 126 -8.39 -21.38 -2.32
N ALA A 127 -7.52 -21.27 -3.33
CA ALA A 127 -7.75 -20.43 -4.49
C ALA A 127 -8.96 -20.91 -5.29
N VAL A 128 -9.03 -22.21 -5.61
CA VAL A 128 -10.17 -22.83 -6.31
C VAL A 128 -11.47 -22.59 -5.53
N GLN A 129 -11.52 -22.94 -4.24
CA GLN A 129 -12.70 -22.76 -3.42
C GLN A 129 -13.17 -21.29 -3.40
N ALA A 130 -12.23 -20.35 -3.26
CA ALA A 130 -12.57 -18.93 -3.26
C ALA A 130 -13.12 -18.44 -4.60
N LEU A 131 -12.62 -18.97 -5.72
CA LEU A 131 -13.06 -18.61 -7.07
C LEU A 131 -14.38 -19.31 -7.47
N GLU A 132 -14.66 -20.50 -6.94
CA GLU A 132 -15.87 -21.26 -7.22
C GLU A 132 -17.05 -20.89 -6.32
N ALA A 133 -16.78 -20.45 -5.08
CA ALA A 133 -17.81 -19.97 -4.15
C ALA A 133 -18.46 -18.64 -4.60
N ALA A 134 -18.03 -18.06 -5.73
CA ALA A 134 -18.56 -16.83 -6.30
C ALA A 134 -19.35 -17.11 -7.59
N PRO A 135 -20.64 -17.51 -7.54
CA PRO A 135 -21.49 -17.40 -8.71
C PRO A 135 -21.82 -15.91 -8.92
N SER A 136 -21.35 -15.35 -10.04
CA SER A 136 -21.55 -13.99 -10.56
C SER A 136 -20.76 -12.81 -9.91
N ALA A 137 -19.90 -12.23 -10.75
CA ALA A 137 -19.26 -10.90 -10.72
C ALA A 137 -17.85 -10.74 -10.08
N PRO A 138 -17.00 -9.86 -10.67
CA PRO A 138 -15.54 -9.97 -10.66
C PRO A 138 -14.86 -9.14 -9.55
N ALA A 139 -13.55 -9.35 -9.45
CA ALA A 139 -12.79 -9.21 -8.23
C ALA A 139 -12.68 -7.82 -7.59
N SER A 140 -12.45 -7.88 -6.28
CA SER A 140 -11.66 -6.91 -5.54
C SER A 140 -10.74 -7.66 -4.56
N GLY A 141 -9.48 -7.22 -4.52
CA GLY A 141 -8.33 -7.96 -4.01
C GLY A 141 -8.37 -8.34 -2.53
N GLY A 142 -7.75 -9.48 -2.24
CA GLY A 142 -7.78 -10.13 -0.93
C GLY A 142 -6.93 -9.47 0.16
N GLY A 143 -7.39 -9.69 1.40
CA GLY A 143 -6.57 -9.75 2.61
C GLY A 143 -6.56 -11.18 3.14
N SER A 144 -5.40 -11.59 3.65
CA SER A 144 -5.12 -12.92 4.20
C SER A 144 -6.01 -13.24 5.41
N SER A 145 -6.19 -14.54 5.64
CA SER A 145 -7.01 -15.14 6.69
C SER A 145 -6.48 -14.77 8.09
N GLY A 146 -7.32 -14.06 8.84
CA GLY A 146 -7.35 -13.96 10.31
C GLY A 146 -8.82 -13.76 10.69
N GLY A 147 -9.37 -14.63 11.54
CA GLY A 147 -10.82 -14.86 11.66
C GLY A 147 -11.69 -13.67 12.08
N GLY A 148 -12.95 -13.72 11.66
CA GLY A 148 -14.04 -12.82 12.08
C GLY A 148 -15.10 -12.73 10.98
N GLY A 149 -16.38 -12.89 11.31
CA GLY A 149 -17.50 -13.01 10.36
C GLY A 149 -17.58 -11.88 9.32
N SER A 150 -18.41 -12.09 8.29
CA SER A 150 -18.75 -11.06 7.31
C SER A 150 -19.26 -9.80 8.02
N TYR A 151 -18.35 -8.85 8.28
CA TYR A 151 -18.70 -7.57 8.87
C TYR A 151 -19.53 -6.79 7.86
N GLU A 152 -20.79 -6.59 8.21
CA GLU A 152 -21.75 -5.82 7.45
C GLU A 152 -22.01 -4.50 8.21
N PRO A 153 -21.61 -3.35 7.65
CA PRO A 153 -21.74 -2.08 8.36
C PRO A 153 -23.20 -1.69 8.58
N PRO A 154 -23.52 -1.03 9.72
CA PRO A 154 -24.82 -0.38 9.92
C PRO A 154 -25.17 0.55 8.76
N GLN A 155 -26.46 0.60 8.43
CA GLN A 155 -26.96 1.40 7.31
C GLN A 155 -27.34 2.81 7.77
N HIS A 156 -26.71 3.82 7.17
CA HIS A 156 -27.06 5.22 7.33
C HIS A 156 -27.80 5.70 6.08
N ALA A 157 -29.11 5.89 6.20
CA ALA A 157 -29.99 6.21 5.06
C ALA A 157 -29.61 7.53 4.36
N ASN A 158 -29.09 8.50 5.11
CA ASN A 158 -28.78 9.86 4.63
C ASN A 158 -27.27 10.13 4.50
N ALA A 159 -26.45 9.07 4.42
CA ALA A 159 -25.02 9.24 4.29
C ALA A 159 -24.64 9.99 3.01
N LYS A 160 -23.88 11.07 3.17
CA LYS A 160 -23.32 11.88 2.08
C LYS A 160 -22.06 11.27 1.51
N TYR A 161 -21.37 10.44 2.30
CA TYR A 161 -20.10 9.82 1.95
C TYR A 161 -20.19 8.30 2.03
N TYR A 162 -19.62 7.63 1.04
CA TYR A 162 -19.52 6.18 1.00
C TYR A 162 -18.05 5.79 1.09
N VAL A 163 -17.66 5.13 2.18
CA VAL A 163 -16.26 5.01 2.57
C VAL A 163 -15.87 3.55 2.68
N ALA A 164 -14.95 3.13 1.82
CA ALA A 164 -14.34 1.80 1.87
C ALA A 164 -13.00 1.85 2.60
N LEU A 165 -12.76 0.87 3.46
CA LEU A 165 -11.50 0.72 4.21
C LEU A 165 -10.66 -0.40 3.61
N SER A 166 -9.36 -0.15 3.46
CA SER A 166 -8.37 -1.19 3.16
C SER A 166 -8.06 -2.08 4.38
N SER A 167 -7.38 -3.21 4.15
CA SER A 167 -6.59 -3.87 5.18
C SER A 167 -5.46 -2.96 5.66
N VAL A 168 -5.09 -3.05 6.93
CA VAL A 168 -4.01 -2.22 7.50
C VAL A 168 -2.67 -2.86 7.20
N SER A 169 -1.74 -2.09 6.63
CA SER A 169 -0.33 -2.49 6.59
C SER A 169 0.40 -1.92 7.81
N SER A 170 1.24 -2.72 8.45
CA SER A 170 2.01 -2.28 9.61
C SER A 170 3.47 -2.67 9.45
N ALA A 171 4.38 -1.74 9.76
CA ALA A 171 5.79 -2.04 9.91
C ALA A 171 6.11 -2.37 11.38
N GLY A 172 6.98 -3.35 11.62
CA GLY A 172 7.43 -3.74 12.96
C GLY A 172 7.35 -5.23 13.23
N ASP A 173 7.59 -5.60 14.48
CA ASP A 173 7.75 -7.00 14.92
C ASP A 173 6.40 -7.61 15.37
N ARG A 174 5.35 -6.80 15.44
CA ARG A 174 4.01 -7.22 15.83
C ARG A 174 3.27 -7.89 14.67
N PRO A 175 2.51 -8.99 14.90
CA PRO A 175 1.69 -9.60 13.86
C PRO A 175 0.71 -8.61 13.23
N GLN A 176 0.64 -8.61 11.89
CA GLN A 176 -0.20 -7.69 11.12
C GLN A 176 -1.68 -7.76 11.55
N ALA A 177 -2.20 -8.96 11.82
CA ALA A 177 -3.60 -9.15 12.23
C ALA A 177 -3.93 -8.46 13.56
N GLU A 178 -3.00 -8.40 14.51
CA GLU A 178 -3.22 -7.72 15.79
C GLU A 178 -3.28 -6.21 15.62
N VAL A 179 -2.34 -5.64 14.85
CA VAL A 179 -2.33 -4.19 14.56
C VAL A 179 -3.58 -3.81 13.78
N GLU A 180 -3.93 -4.61 12.77
CA GLU A 180 -5.12 -4.41 11.96
C GLU A 180 -6.39 -4.43 12.80
N ALA A 181 -6.54 -5.38 13.72
CA ALA A 181 -7.71 -5.46 14.58
C ALA A 181 -7.89 -4.19 15.44
N VAL A 182 -6.81 -3.68 16.05
CA VAL A 182 -6.85 -2.46 16.87
C VAL A 182 -7.18 -1.24 16.02
N VAL A 183 -6.48 -1.06 14.90
CA VAL A 183 -6.61 0.13 14.05
C VAL A 183 -7.96 0.15 13.34
N LEU A 184 -8.40 -0.95 12.73
CA LEU A 184 -9.70 -0.99 12.05
C LEU A 184 -10.86 -0.86 13.02
N LYS A 185 -10.77 -1.43 14.23
CA LYS A 185 -11.79 -1.21 15.27
C LYS A 185 -11.94 0.28 15.58
N ALA A 186 -10.82 0.97 15.84
CA ALA A 186 -10.81 2.39 16.17
C ALA A 186 -11.34 3.26 15.01
N VAL A 187 -10.87 3.01 13.79
CA VAL A 187 -11.29 3.77 12.60
C VAL A 187 -12.77 3.54 12.31
N ARG A 188 -13.25 2.29 12.31
CA ARG A 188 -14.67 1.98 12.05
C ARG A 188 -15.57 2.63 13.07
N ALA A 189 -15.31 2.41 14.36
CA ALA A 189 -16.11 3.00 15.42
C ALA A 189 -16.20 4.53 15.28
N LYS A 190 -15.11 5.18 14.84
CA LYS A 190 -15.11 6.62 14.66
C LYS A 190 -15.90 7.10 13.44
N LEU A 191 -15.84 6.36 12.33
CA LEU A 191 -16.56 6.70 11.11
C LEU A 191 -18.06 6.36 11.18
N GLU A 192 -18.41 5.22 11.78
CA GLU A 192 -19.80 4.79 11.99
C GLU A 192 -20.57 5.70 12.95
N ALA A 193 -19.87 6.34 13.89
CA ALA A 193 -20.49 7.34 14.77
C ALA A 193 -20.96 8.60 14.00
N ASN A 194 -20.55 8.77 12.75
CA ASN A 194 -20.96 9.89 11.91
C ASN A 194 -22.03 9.44 10.89
N SER A 195 -23.27 9.90 11.08
CA SER A 195 -24.39 9.57 10.20
C SER A 195 -24.26 10.05 8.76
N ASP A 196 -23.33 10.98 8.48
CA ASP A 196 -23.04 11.41 7.11
C ASP A 196 -22.15 10.39 6.36
N ILE A 197 -21.62 9.38 7.05
CA ILE A 197 -20.72 8.37 6.48
C ILE A 197 -21.40 7.01 6.49
N GLN A 198 -21.47 6.38 5.31
CA GLN A 198 -21.78 4.98 5.15
C GLN A 198 -20.47 4.23 4.92
N LEU A 199 -20.13 3.29 5.79
CA LEU A 199 -19.04 2.37 5.51
C LEU A 199 -19.47 1.33 4.47
N ALA A 200 -18.54 1.02 3.57
CA ALA A 200 -18.69 -0.04 2.58
C ALA A 200 -18.40 -1.41 3.22
N PRO A 201 -19.07 -2.49 2.78
CA PRO A 201 -18.70 -3.85 3.16
C PRO A 201 -17.25 -4.17 2.75
N MET A 202 -16.54 -4.95 3.57
CA MET A 202 -15.12 -5.27 3.33
C MET A 202 -14.86 -6.02 2.02
N LYS A 203 -15.85 -6.73 1.50
CA LYS A 203 -15.76 -7.58 0.30
C LYS A 203 -16.64 -7.07 -0.85
N GLU A 204 -16.90 -5.76 -0.90
CA GLU A 204 -17.72 -5.19 -1.98
C GLU A 204 -16.96 -5.15 -3.32
N SER A 205 -17.68 -5.46 -4.41
CA SER A 205 -17.15 -5.34 -5.78
C SER A 205 -17.22 -3.89 -6.27
N SER A 206 -16.43 -3.54 -7.29
CA SER A 206 -16.47 -2.19 -7.87
C SER A 206 -17.86 -1.83 -8.41
N ASP A 207 -18.58 -2.78 -9.01
CA ASP A 207 -19.91 -2.53 -9.56
C ASP A 207 -20.98 -2.40 -8.48
N ALA A 208 -20.88 -3.18 -7.40
CA ALA A 208 -21.73 -3.00 -6.22
C ALA A 208 -21.50 -1.62 -5.60
N ALA A 209 -20.23 -1.19 -5.48
CA ALA A 209 -19.88 0.13 -4.99
C ALA A 209 -20.44 1.25 -5.86
N LYS A 210 -20.27 1.20 -7.19
CA LYS A 210 -20.86 2.18 -8.12
C LYS A 210 -22.37 2.29 -7.91
N LYS A 211 -23.04 1.15 -7.79
CA LYS A 211 -24.49 1.07 -7.57
C LYS A 211 -24.87 1.71 -6.22
N ALA A 212 -24.21 1.33 -5.13
CA ALA A 212 -24.47 1.85 -3.79
C ALA A 212 -24.25 3.36 -3.70
N ILE A 213 -23.14 3.86 -4.27
CA ILE A 213 -22.80 5.29 -4.32
C ILE A 213 -23.85 6.06 -5.13
N SER A 214 -24.20 5.57 -6.32
CA SER A 214 -25.18 6.21 -7.21
C SER A 214 -26.58 6.26 -6.59
N GLN A 215 -27.04 5.16 -6.00
CA GLN A 215 -28.34 5.08 -5.34
C GLN A 215 -28.47 6.08 -4.18
N ARG A 216 -27.37 6.33 -3.46
CA ARG A 216 -27.33 7.27 -2.33
C ARG A 216 -27.02 8.70 -2.74
N LYS A 217 -26.60 8.92 -3.98
CA LYS A 217 -26.00 10.19 -4.43
C LYS A 217 -24.84 10.63 -3.53
N ALA A 218 -24.09 9.66 -3.02
CA ALA A 218 -22.98 9.87 -2.09
C ALA A 218 -21.68 10.13 -2.84
N LYS A 219 -20.67 10.69 -2.16
CA LYS A 219 -19.30 10.77 -2.66
C LYS A 219 -18.48 9.61 -2.13
N GLY A 220 -17.81 8.88 -3.04
CA GLY A 220 -17.04 7.69 -2.72
C GLY A 220 -15.60 7.97 -2.33
N PHE A 221 -15.16 7.44 -1.19
CA PHE A 221 -13.78 7.49 -0.72
C PHE A 221 -13.23 6.11 -0.36
N TYR A 222 -11.94 5.91 -0.61
CA TYR A 222 -11.20 4.71 -0.23
C TYR A 222 -10.04 5.09 0.67
N LEU A 223 -9.99 4.52 1.88
CA LEU A 223 -8.96 4.81 2.87
C LEU A 223 -7.93 3.68 2.92
N SER A 224 -6.73 3.99 2.43
CA SER A 224 -5.57 3.10 2.56
C SER A 224 -4.85 3.40 3.86
N ILE A 225 -4.83 2.47 4.81
CA ILE A 225 -4.30 2.70 6.15
C ILE A 225 -2.96 1.98 6.29
N SER A 226 -1.93 2.71 6.73
CA SER A 226 -0.63 2.14 7.08
C SER A 226 -0.12 2.67 8.41
N VAL A 227 0.58 1.82 9.13
CA VAL A 227 1.17 2.11 10.44
C VAL A 227 2.68 1.97 10.34
N GLU A 228 3.40 3.02 10.74
CA GLU A 228 4.86 2.98 10.80
C GLU A 228 5.34 2.18 12.03
N LYS A 229 6.60 1.75 12.00
CA LYS A 229 7.20 1.02 13.12
C LYS A 229 7.13 1.89 14.38
N PRO A 230 6.60 1.37 15.51
CA PRO A 230 6.63 2.09 16.77
C PRO A 230 8.06 2.53 17.13
N ASP A 231 8.21 3.79 17.49
CA ASP A 231 9.49 4.39 17.85
C ASP A 231 9.56 4.56 19.36
N TYR A 232 10.60 3.99 19.97
CA TYR A 232 10.81 3.94 21.42
C TYR A 232 11.92 4.86 21.92
N SER A 233 12.26 5.89 21.14
CA SER A 233 13.38 6.77 21.45
C SER A 233 13.12 7.70 22.66
N GLY A 234 14.16 7.90 23.46
CA GLY A 234 14.13 8.82 24.61
C GLY A 234 13.18 8.41 25.74
N GLY A 235 12.88 7.10 25.89
CA GLY A 235 11.94 6.61 26.90
C GLY A 235 10.48 6.91 26.58
N ASN A 236 10.19 7.29 25.34
CA ASN A 236 8.85 7.58 24.86
C ASN A 236 8.46 6.57 23.78
N LEU A 237 7.17 6.25 23.70
CA LEU A 237 6.58 5.53 22.58
C LEU A 237 5.93 6.54 21.63
N ARG A 238 6.32 6.53 20.36
CA ARG A 238 5.67 7.26 19.27
C ARG A 238 5.05 6.29 18.27
N VAL A 239 3.81 6.57 17.91
CA VAL A 239 3.04 5.85 16.90
C VAL A 239 2.61 6.83 15.82
N LYS A 240 2.70 6.40 14.56
CA LYS A 240 2.23 7.16 13.41
C LYS A 240 1.36 6.30 12.50
N VAL A 241 0.17 6.82 12.20
CA VAL A 241 -0.80 6.22 11.29
C VAL A 241 -0.94 7.14 10.08
N ASN A 242 -0.79 6.57 8.89
CA ASN A 242 -0.99 7.22 7.62
C ASN A 242 -2.30 6.72 6.99
N ILE A 243 -3.08 7.64 6.43
CA ILE A 243 -4.29 7.36 5.67
C ILE A 243 -4.13 8.02 4.30
N ALA A 244 -3.98 7.23 3.24
CA ALA A 244 -4.10 7.74 1.89
C ALA A 244 -5.57 7.70 1.46
N ILE A 245 -6.11 8.87 1.16
CA ILE A 245 -7.51 9.06 0.76
C ILE A 245 -7.55 9.06 -0.76
N SER A 246 -8.28 8.11 -1.32
CA SER A 246 -8.48 7.98 -2.77
C SER A 246 -9.96 8.08 -3.12
N SER A 247 -10.25 8.35 -4.40
CA SER A 247 -11.60 8.22 -4.96
C SER A 247 -12.06 6.77 -4.86
N TYR A 248 -13.37 6.54 -4.77
CA TYR A 248 -13.91 5.19 -4.78
C TYR A 248 -15.06 5.10 -5.79
N PRO A 249 -15.08 4.07 -6.66
CA PRO A 249 -14.23 2.87 -6.65
C PRO A 249 -12.93 2.94 -7.45
N ALA A 250 -12.63 4.04 -8.15
CA ALA A 250 -11.46 4.14 -9.03
C ALA A 250 -10.10 4.14 -8.30
N LYS A 251 -10.08 4.43 -7.00
CA LYS A 251 -8.88 4.46 -6.12
C LYS A 251 -7.79 5.42 -6.58
N SER A 252 -8.15 6.48 -7.30
CA SER A 252 -7.23 7.57 -7.65
C SER A 252 -6.93 8.40 -6.40
N LEU A 253 -5.66 8.59 -6.05
CA LEU A 253 -5.26 9.34 -4.86
C LEU A 253 -5.83 10.77 -4.91
N ILE A 254 -6.45 11.20 -3.80
CA ILE A 254 -6.98 12.54 -3.59
C ILE A 254 -6.05 13.31 -2.65
N ALA A 255 -5.82 12.75 -1.45
CA ALA A 255 -5.01 13.41 -0.43
C ALA A 255 -4.35 12.39 0.51
N PRO A 256 -3.06 12.56 0.85
CA PRO A 256 -2.48 11.86 1.99
C PRO A 256 -2.88 12.55 3.30
N SER A 257 -3.04 11.77 4.35
CA SER A 257 -3.20 12.24 5.72
C SER A 257 -2.29 11.42 6.64
N SER A 258 -1.71 12.05 7.65
CA SER A 258 -0.95 11.34 8.68
C SER A 258 -1.20 11.95 10.05
N LYS A 259 -1.26 11.09 11.06
CA LYS A 259 -1.34 11.47 12.46
C LYS A 259 -0.32 10.69 13.25
N SER A 260 0.24 11.36 14.25
CA SER A 260 1.12 10.71 15.22
C SER A 260 0.83 11.23 16.61
N ALA A 261 1.14 10.42 17.61
CA ALA A 261 1.12 10.81 19.00
C ALA A 261 2.33 10.20 19.70
N THR A 262 2.66 10.72 20.88
CA THR A 262 3.77 10.26 21.71
C THR A 262 3.28 10.09 23.14
N MET A 263 3.67 8.97 23.76
CA MET A 263 3.39 8.64 25.15
C MET A 263 4.72 8.54 25.89
N ALA A 264 4.88 9.31 26.97
CA ALA A 264 6.11 9.33 27.75
C ALA A 264 6.19 8.19 28.76
N GLY A 265 7.41 7.77 29.10
CA GLY A 265 7.66 6.77 30.13
C GLY A 265 7.28 5.34 29.74
N VAL A 266 7.34 5.01 28.44
CA VAL A 266 6.94 3.71 27.92
C VAL A 266 8.17 2.89 27.57
N ALA A 267 8.30 1.72 28.20
CA ALA A 267 9.36 0.77 27.87
C ALA A 267 9.12 0.12 26.50
N PRO A 268 10.19 -0.20 25.74
CA PRO A 268 10.08 -0.95 24.49
C PRO A 268 9.27 -2.23 24.63
N GLY A 269 8.30 -2.43 23.73
CA GLY A 269 7.47 -3.64 23.68
C GLY A 269 6.23 -3.61 24.58
N SER A 270 5.91 -2.48 25.22
CA SER A 270 4.67 -2.34 26.00
C SER A 270 3.42 -2.38 25.11
N ARG A 271 2.82 -3.57 24.97
CA ARG A 271 1.66 -3.78 24.07
C ARG A 271 0.42 -2.99 24.47
N SER A 272 0.15 -2.83 25.77
CA SER A 272 -1.00 -2.04 26.23
C SER A 272 -0.84 -0.56 25.90
N SER A 273 0.36 0.00 26.06
CA SER A 273 0.68 1.39 25.69
C SER A 273 0.64 1.60 24.16
N GLU A 274 1.15 0.64 23.39
CA GLU A 274 1.01 0.62 21.94
C GLU A 274 -0.45 0.61 21.50
N ASP A 275 -1.27 -0.26 22.07
CA ASP A 275 -2.70 -0.37 21.72
C ASP A 275 -3.44 0.93 22.03
N GLN A 276 -3.23 1.50 23.21
CA GLN A 276 -3.83 2.78 23.60
C GLN A 276 -3.45 3.91 22.65
N LEU A 277 -2.16 4.01 22.30
CA LEU A 277 -1.67 5.06 21.43
C LEU A 277 -2.11 4.84 19.97
N LEU A 278 -2.10 3.59 19.48
CA LEU A 278 -2.60 3.21 18.17
C LEU A 278 -4.08 3.53 18.01
N GLU A 279 -4.92 3.16 18.98
CA GLU A 279 -6.35 3.45 18.99
C GLU A 279 -6.60 4.96 18.96
N ALA A 280 -5.90 5.73 19.81
CA ALA A 280 -6.03 7.18 19.87
C ALA A 280 -5.63 7.85 18.54
N VAL A 281 -4.49 7.46 17.96
CA VAL A 281 -3.99 8.03 16.70
C VAL A 281 -4.88 7.64 15.52
N ALA A 282 -5.31 6.38 15.44
CA ALA A 282 -6.19 5.89 14.38
C ALA A 282 -7.56 6.56 14.43
N SER A 283 -8.15 6.71 15.62
CA SER A 283 -9.40 7.43 15.83
C SER A 283 -9.26 8.92 15.46
N ALA A 284 -8.15 9.57 15.84
CA ALA A 284 -7.89 10.96 15.46
C ALA A 284 -7.73 11.14 13.94
N ALA A 285 -7.07 10.20 13.27
CA ALA A 285 -6.91 10.21 11.81
C ALA A 285 -8.26 10.02 11.09
N ALA A 286 -9.09 9.07 11.56
CA ALA A 286 -10.44 8.86 11.04
C ALA A 286 -11.33 10.08 11.25
N LYS A 287 -11.26 10.71 12.43
CA LYS A 287 -11.97 11.96 12.71
C LYS A 287 -11.56 13.07 11.75
N GLN A 288 -10.27 13.27 11.53
CA GLN A 288 -9.80 14.30 10.59
C GLN A 288 -10.33 14.06 9.18
N PHE A 289 -10.36 12.81 8.72
CA PHE A 289 -10.98 12.48 7.44
C PHE A 289 -12.47 12.88 7.44
N ALA A 290 -13.23 12.45 8.45
CA ALA A 290 -14.65 12.76 8.54
C ALA A 290 -14.94 14.27 8.56
N ASP A 291 -14.13 15.02 9.30
CA ASP A 291 -14.24 16.48 9.39
C ASP A 291 -13.94 17.15 8.04
N ASN A 292 -13.04 16.59 7.23
CA ASN A 292 -12.59 17.20 5.96
C ASN A 292 -13.24 16.61 4.71
N ALA A 293 -14.06 15.55 4.82
CA ALA A 293 -14.64 14.83 3.69
C ALA A 293 -15.51 15.71 2.77
N HIS A 294 -16.04 16.81 3.29
CA HIS A 294 -16.82 17.79 2.53
C HIS A 294 -15.99 18.69 1.62
N ALA A 295 -14.70 18.90 1.94
CA ALA A 295 -13.79 19.77 1.21
C ALA A 295 -12.98 19.03 0.12
N MET A 296 -13.02 17.69 0.13
CA MET A 296 -12.39 16.80 -0.85
C MET A 296 -13.39 16.44 -1.92
#